data_AF-A0A353C6F2-F1
#
_entry.id   AF-A0A353C6F2-F1
#
_cell.length_a   1.000
_cell.length_b   1.000
_cell.length_c   1.000
_cell.angle_alpha   90.00
_cell.angle_beta   90.00
_cell.angle_gamma   90.00
#
_symmetry.space_group_name_H-M   'P 1'
#
loop_
_entity.id
_entity.type
_entity.pdbx_description
1 polymer ?
#
loop_
_entity_poly.entity_id
_entity_poly.type
_entity_poly.pdbx_seq_one_letter_code
_entity_poly.pdbx_strand_id
1 'polypeptide(L)'
;VARAGQGKYFAIAQNGGVEEINTPFDSRIAELGQKLGGTFIAYGAPTRRADLSMAAAETESKMANAASNTARADRALNKAVNKDAYNGDLIQDMERGRIKLDEVKAEDLPDDLQRVSPAERQRQVDARIAERKKIRQEILELSKQREAFLRAEG
;
A
#
# COMPACT_ATOMS: atom_id res chain seq x y z
N VAL A 1 -31.33 -29.12 -14.38
CA VAL A 1 -29.93 -28.65 -14.48
C VAL A 1 -29.93 -27.13 -14.26
N ALA A 2 -29.40 -26.67 -13.13
CA ALA A 2 -28.97 -25.28 -12.90
C ALA A 2 -28.00 -25.29 -11.70
N ARG A 3 -26.80 -24.75 -11.94
CA ARG A 3 -25.62 -24.85 -11.07
C ARG A 3 -25.71 -23.90 -9.88
N ALA A 4 -25.25 -24.41 -8.75
CA ALA A 4 -25.02 -23.70 -7.50
C ALA A 4 -23.97 -22.59 -7.64
N GLY A 5 -24.26 -21.46 -7.02
CA GLY A 5 -23.30 -20.41 -6.66
C GLY A 5 -23.61 -19.96 -5.24
N GLN A 6 -23.45 -20.87 -4.28
CA GLN A 6 -23.59 -20.57 -2.86
C GLN A 6 -22.48 -19.59 -2.46
N GLY A 7 -22.87 -18.35 -2.19
CA GLY A 7 -22.03 -17.37 -1.53
C GLY A 7 -21.65 -17.92 -0.15
N LYS A 8 -20.41 -18.38 -0.02
CA LYS A 8 -19.83 -18.71 1.28
C LYS A 8 -19.52 -17.39 1.99
N TYR A 9 -20.50 -16.89 2.73
CA TYR A 9 -20.22 -16.09 3.92
C TYR A 9 -19.43 -17.00 4.87
N PHE A 10 -18.10 -16.87 4.85
CA PHE A 10 -17.25 -17.43 5.89
C PHE A 10 -17.45 -16.60 7.15
N ALA A 11 -18.46 -16.97 7.93
CA ALA A 11 -18.45 -16.71 9.36
C ALA A 11 -17.25 -17.47 9.93
N ILE A 12 -16.14 -16.77 10.16
CA ILE A 12 -14.94 -17.34 10.76
C ILE A 12 -15.32 -17.81 12.17
N ALA A 13 -15.28 -19.12 12.38
CA ALA A 13 -15.32 -19.71 13.70
C ALA A 13 -14.17 -19.10 14.52
N GLN A 14 -14.51 -18.39 15.60
CA GLN A 14 -13.56 -17.75 16.53
C GLN A 14 -12.77 -18.75 17.40
N ASN A 15 -12.85 -20.05 17.13
CA ASN A 15 -12.24 -21.09 17.95
C ASN A 15 -11.55 -22.12 17.05
N GLY A 16 -10.30 -21.85 16.70
CA GLY A 16 -9.46 -22.79 15.96
C GLY A 16 -8.06 -22.21 15.93
N GLY A 17 -7.26 -22.53 16.95
CA GLY A 17 -5.89 -22.07 17.08
C GLY A 17 -5.06 -22.48 15.88
N VAL A 18 -5.04 -21.63 14.86
CA VAL A 18 -3.90 -21.56 13.95
C VAL A 18 -2.83 -20.90 14.80
N GLU A 19 -1.89 -21.70 15.30
CA GLU A 19 -0.64 -21.16 15.82
C GLU A 19 -0.04 -20.34 14.69
N GLU A 20 -0.20 -19.02 14.78
CA GLU A 20 0.32 -18.11 13.78
C GLU A 20 1.84 -18.16 13.91
N ILE A 21 2.49 -18.91 13.02
CA ILE A 21 3.95 -19.07 13.03
C ILE A 21 4.53 -17.71 12.69
N ASN A 22 4.95 -16.99 13.73
CA ASN A 22 5.66 -15.74 13.58
C ASN A 22 7.03 -16.03 12.95
N THR A 23 7.32 -15.37 11.85
CA THR A 23 8.63 -15.43 11.21
C THR A 23 9.49 -14.25 11.65
N PRO A 24 10.82 -14.36 11.62
CA PRO A 24 11.71 -13.24 11.92
C PRO A 24 11.57 -12.06 10.92
N PHE A 25 10.83 -12.25 9.81
CA PHE A 25 10.65 -11.26 8.76
C PHE A 25 9.38 -10.40 8.93
N ASP A 26 8.38 -10.88 9.68
CA ASP A 26 7.05 -10.26 9.71
C ASP A 26 7.07 -8.80 10.19
N SER A 27 7.79 -8.53 11.28
CA SER A 27 7.92 -7.16 11.82
C SER A 27 8.52 -6.20 10.78
N ARG A 28 9.56 -6.63 10.07
CA ARG A 28 10.22 -5.79 9.07
C ARG A 28 9.33 -5.55 7.86
N ILE A 29 8.64 -6.58 7.37
CA ILE A 29 7.68 -6.44 6.26
C ILE A 29 6.53 -5.50 6.66
N ALA A 30 6.03 -5.60 7.90
CA ALA A 30 4.99 -4.71 8.42
C ALA A 30 5.45 -3.24 8.46
N GLU A 31 6.66 -2.96 8.97
CA GLU A 31 7.24 -1.61 8.97
C GLU A 31 7.35 -1.04 7.55
N LEU A 32 7.84 -1.85 6.60
CA LEU A 32 7.95 -1.44 5.20
C LEU A 32 6.56 -1.18 4.59
N GLY A 33 5.54 -1.94 4.97
CA GLY A 33 4.16 -1.69 4.57
C GLY A 33 3.64 -0.32 5.00
N GLN A 34 3.98 0.13 6.21
CA GLN A 34 3.65 1.48 6.70
C GLN A 34 4.41 2.55 5.91
N LYS A 35 5.71 2.36 5.70
CA LYS A 35 6.53 3.28 4.88
C LYS A 35 6.00 3.39 3.45
N LEU A 36 5.59 2.26 2.85
CA LEU A 36 4.98 2.23 1.53
C LEU A 36 3.73 3.12 1.47
N GLY A 37 2.87 3.07 2.50
CA GLY A 37 1.70 3.94 2.61
C GLY A 37 2.06 5.42 2.73
N GLY A 38 3.17 5.75 3.39
CA GLY A 38 3.69 7.12 3.48
C GLY A 38 4.11 7.74 2.13
N THR A 39 4.29 6.93 1.09
CA THR A 39 4.59 7.43 -0.26
C THR A 39 3.34 7.83 -1.05
N PHE A 40 2.13 7.68 -0.49
CA PHE A 40 0.87 8.07 -1.14
C PHE A 40 0.82 9.59 -1.37
N ILE A 41 0.40 10.00 -2.57
CA ILE A 41 0.20 11.41 -2.92
C ILE A 41 -1.22 11.60 -3.44
N ALA A 42 -2.11 12.11 -2.59
CA ALA A 42 -3.44 12.52 -3.04
C ALA A 42 -3.33 13.75 -3.96
N TYR A 43 -4.09 13.74 -5.07
CA TYR A 43 -4.19 14.87 -5.99
C TYR A 43 -5.63 15.08 -6.48
N GLY A 44 -5.86 16.20 -7.16
CA GLY A 44 -7.16 16.69 -7.63
C GLY A 44 -7.71 17.82 -6.76
N ALA A 45 -8.98 18.15 -6.98
CA ALA A 45 -9.68 19.24 -6.31
C ALA A 45 -9.50 19.19 -4.78
N PRO A 46 -9.29 20.33 -4.08
CA PRO A 46 -8.90 20.35 -2.67
C PRO A 46 -9.78 19.52 -1.73
N THR A 47 -11.11 19.57 -1.90
CA THR A 47 -12.05 18.79 -1.09
C THR A 47 -11.87 17.29 -1.30
N ARG A 48 -11.83 16.85 -2.56
CA ARG A 48 -11.60 15.45 -2.92
C ARG A 48 -10.23 14.96 -2.47
N ARG A 49 -9.18 15.79 -2.59
CA ARG A 49 -7.83 15.47 -2.14
C ARG A 49 -7.79 15.24 -0.61
N ALA A 50 -8.52 16.05 0.15
CA ALA A 50 -8.65 15.87 1.60
C ALA A 50 -9.35 14.54 1.95
N ASP A 51 -10.47 14.23 1.29
CA ASP A 51 -11.18 12.97 1.48
C ASP A 51 -10.30 11.75 1.16
N LEU A 52 -9.56 11.79 0.05
CA LEU A 52 -8.63 10.73 -0.35
C LEU A 52 -7.49 10.55 0.67
N SER A 53 -6.95 11.65 1.19
CA SER A 53 -5.91 11.61 2.23
C SER A 53 -6.42 11.02 3.53
N MET A 54 -7.63 11.39 3.95
CA MET A 54 -8.28 10.82 5.13
C MET A 54 -8.55 9.32 4.96
N ALA A 55 -9.09 8.91 3.80
CA ALA A 55 -9.36 7.51 3.51
C ALA A 55 -8.08 6.65 3.47
N ALA A 56 -7.00 7.20 2.91
CA ALA A 56 -5.68 6.56 2.93
C ALA A 56 -5.17 6.42 4.38
N ALA A 57 -5.22 7.48 5.18
CA ALA A 57 -4.79 7.45 6.58
C ALA A 57 -5.63 6.47 7.43
N GLU A 58 -6.93 6.39 7.21
CA GLU A 58 -7.81 5.43 7.88
C GLU A 58 -7.43 3.98 7.48
N THR A 59 -7.13 3.75 6.21
CA THR A 59 -6.67 2.45 5.71
C THR A 59 -5.33 2.07 6.35
N GLU A 60 -4.38 3.00 6.44
CA GLU A 60 -3.09 2.79 7.11
C GLU A 60 -3.27 2.49 8.59
N SER A 61 -4.12 3.23 9.29
CA SER A 61 -4.43 3.01 10.70
C SER A 61 -5.05 1.63 10.94
N LYS A 62 -6.00 1.21 10.09
CA LYS A 62 -6.58 -0.14 10.15
C LYS A 62 -5.53 -1.24 9.93
N MET A 63 -4.57 -1.01 9.04
CA MET A 63 -3.46 -1.96 8.83
C MET A 63 -2.49 -1.97 10.01
N ALA A 64 -2.15 -0.82 10.57
CA ALA A 64 -1.28 -0.70 11.74
C ALA A 64 -1.89 -1.35 12.99
N ASN A 65 -3.22 -1.35 13.11
CA ASN A 65 -3.95 -1.94 14.23
C ASN A 65 -4.34 -3.41 14.02
N ALA A 66 -3.88 -4.07 12.95
CA ALA A 66 -4.12 -5.50 12.76
C ALA A 66 -3.51 -6.32 13.92
N ALA A 67 -4.18 -7.42 14.27
CA ALA A 67 -3.94 -8.17 15.50
C ALA A 67 -2.53 -8.79 15.62
N SER A 68 -1.90 -9.13 14.49
CA SER A 68 -0.60 -9.82 14.46
C SER A 68 0.38 -9.20 13.44
N ASN A 69 1.68 -9.43 13.65
CA ASN A 69 2.70 -9.01 12.70
C ASN A 69 2.59 -9.77 11.37
N THR A 70 2.21 -11.05 11.42
CA THR A 70 1.93 -11.90 10.26
C THR A 70 0.83 -11.28 9.39
N ALA A 71 -0.31 -10.89 9.97
CA ALA A 71 -1.38 -10.23 9.23
C ALA A 71 -0.95 -8.87 8.65
N ARG A 72 -0.14 -8.10 9.39
CA ARG A 72 0.45 -6.84 8.90
C ARG A 72 1.41 -7.07 7.73
N ALA A 73 2.21 -8.12 7.80
CA ALA A 73 3.15 -8.51 6.75
C ALA A 73 2.42 -8.94 5.47
N ASP A 74 1.35 -9.74 5.58
CA ASP A 74 0.52 -10.13 4.44
C ASP A 74 -0.13 -8.93 3.76
N ARG A 75 -0.64 -7.97 4.55
CA ARG A 75 -1.22 -6.72 4.05
C ARG A 75 -0.17 -5.85 3.35
N ALA A 76 1.04 -5.77 3.90
CA ALA A 76 2.15 -5.06 3.30
C ALA A 76 2.58 -5.67 1.96
N LEU A 77 2.65 -7.01 1.87
CA LEU A 77 2.91 -7.72 0.62
C LEU A 77 1.82 -7.44 -0.42
N ASN A 78 0.54 -7.56 -0.04
CA ASN A 78 -0.58 -7.27 -0.93
C ASN A 78 -0.50 -5.84 -1.49
N LYS A 79 -0.21 -4.86 -0.63
CA LYS A 79 -0.02 -3.46 -1.03
C LYS A 79 1.17 -3.29 -1.99
N ALA A 80 2.27 -4.01 -1.76
CA ALA A 80 3.47 -3.91 -2.59
C ALA A 80 3.25 -4.39 -4.03
N VAL A 81 2.47 -5.47 -4.21
CA VAL A 81 2.16 -6.02 -5.54
C VAL A 81 0.98 -5.33 -6.22
N ASN A 82 0.09 -4.70 -5.46
CA ASN A 82 -1.11 -4.07 -6.00
C ASN A 82 -0.79 -2.68 -6.60
N LYS A 83 -1.06 -2.54 -7.90
CA LYS A 83 -0.91 -1.26 -8.64
C LYS A 83 -2.07 -0.27 -8.38
N ASP A 84 -3.13 -0.76 -7.75
CA ASP A 84 -4.38 -0.05 -7.45
C ASP A 84 -4.65 -0.08 -5.93
N ALA A 85 -3.59 -0.03 -5.12
CA ALA A 85 -3.70 -0.10 -3.67
C ALA A 85 -4.39 1.14 -3.07
N TYR A 86 -4.38 2.26 -3.79
CA TYR A 86 -4.99 3.52 -3.35
C TYR A 86 -5.82 4.12 -4.47
N ASN A 87 -6.89 4.82 -4.09
CA ASN A 87 -7.63 5.68 -5.00
C ASN A 87 -7.01 7.08 -5.00
N GLY A 88 -6.91 7.68 -6.19
CA GLY A 88 -6.42 9.06 -6.35
C GLY A 88 -4.98 9.29 -5.92
N ASP A 89 -4.15 8.25 -6.04
CA ASP A 89 -2.71 8.33 -5.83
C ASP A 89 -2.02 8.74 -7.13
N LEU A 90 -1.42 9.94 -7.13
CA LEU A 90 -0.71 10.49 -8.27
C LEU A 90 0.35 9.53 -8.81
N ILE A 91 1.11 8.86 -7.93
CA ILE A 91 2.17 7.94 -8.36
C ILE A 91 1.57 6.70 -9.04
N GLN A 92 0.50 6.11 -8.50
CA GLN A 92 -0.13 4.94 -9.14
C GLN A 92 -0.76 5.31 -10.47
N ASP A 93 -1.43 6.46 -10.56
CA ASP A 93 -2.03 6.91 -11.82
C ASP A 93 -0.94 7.20 -12.88
N MET A 94 0.21 7.76 -12.49
CA MET A 94 1.39 7.90 -13.36
C MET A 94 1.97 6.55 -13.79
N GLU A 95 2.15 5.60 -12.87
CA GLU A 95 2.63 4.23 -13.18
C GLU A 95 1.70 3.49 -14.15
N ARG A 96 0.41 3.84 -14.15
CA ARG A 96 -0.62 3.30 -15.03
C ARG A 96 -0.77 4.06 -16.35
N GLY A 97 0.00 5.14 -16.55
CA GLY A 97 -0.11 6.00 -17.73
C GLY A 97 -1.43 6.76 -17.84
N ARG A 98 -2.16 6.93 -16.73
CA ARG A 98 -3.43 7.68 -16.70
C ARG A 98 -3.22 9.19 -16.68
N ILE A 99 -2.07 9.63 -16.17
CA ILE A 99 -1.72 11.03 -16.07
C ILE A 99 -0.22 11.21 -16.14
N LYS A 100 0.23 12.38 -16.57
CA LYS A 100 1.61 12.85 -16.42
C LYS A 100 1.65 14.04 -15.48
N LEU A 101 2.75 14.19 -14.74
CA LEU A 101 2.87 15.24 -13.72
C LEU A 101 2.74 16.66 -14.31
N ASP A 102 3.21 16.87 -15.54
CA ASP A 102 3.13 18.13 -16.28
C ASP A 102 1.72 18.47 -16.76
N GLU A 103 0.82 17.48 -16.84
CA GLU A 103 -0.59 17.65 -17.18
C GLU A 103 -1.46 17.97 -15.94
N VAL A 104 -0.91 17.84 -14.72
CA VAL A 104 -1.61 18.16 -13.47
C VAL A 104 -1.49 19.66 -13.15
N LYS A 105 -2.63 20.31 -12.90
CA LYS A 105 -2.64 21.71 -12.47
C LYS A 105 -1.99 21.86 -11.09
N ALA A 106 -1.29 22.97 -10.88
CA ALA A 106 -0.64 23.24 -9.60
C ALA A 106 -1.62 23.27 -8.41
N GLU A 107 -2.85 23.77 -8.61
CA GLU A 107 -3.93 23.80 -7.60
C GLU A 107 -4.46 22.40 -7.22
N ASP A 108 -4.31 21.42 -8.11
CA ASP A 108 -4.71 20.04 -7.88
C ASP A 108 -3.64 19.23 -7.12
N LEU A 109 -2.46 19.80 -6.89
CA LEU A 109 -1.39 19.16 -6.13
C LEU A 109 -1.47 19.50 -4.63
N PRO A 110 -0.93 18.64 -3.75
CA PRO A 110 -0.80 18.96 -2.34
C PRO A 110 0.16 20.14 -2.12
N ASP A 111 0.03 20.81 -0.98
CA ASP A 111 0.72 22.05 -0.63
C ASP A 111 2.24 22.01 -0.84
N ASP A 112 2.89 20.89 -0.50
CA ASP A 112 4.33 20.68 -0.65
C ASP A 112 4.78 20.74 -2.11
N LEU A 113 3.99 20.14 -3.01
CA LEU A 113 4.24 20.12 -4.45
C LEU A 113 3.72 21.36 -5.19
N GLN A 114 2.70 22.02 -4.63
CA GLN A 114 2.13 23.25 -5.19
C GLN A 114 3.08 24.45 -5.00
N ARG A 115 3.78 24.52 -3.86
CA ARG A 115 4.62 25.68 -3.47
C ARG A 115 6.01 25.72 -4.12
N VAL A 116 6.38 24.70 -4.88
CA VAL A 116 7.70 24.58 -5.52
C VAL A 116 7.63 24.77 -7.04
N SER A 117 8.79 25.03 -7.65
CA SER A 117 8.90 25.17 -9.10
C SER A 117 8.59 23.84 -9.82
N PRO A 118 8.21 23.85 -11.12
CA PRO A 118 7.95 22.61 -11.85
C PRO A 118 9.13 21.62 -11.84
N ALA A 119 10.36 22.12 -11.95
CA ALA A 119 11.57 21.29 -11.90
C ALA A 119 11.77 20.65 -10.51
N GLU A 120 11.53 21.41 -9.45
CA GLU A 120 11.65 20.89 -8.07
C GLU A 120 10.51 19.92 -7.73
N ARG A 121 9.30 20.20 -8.20
CA ARG A 121 8.16 19.29 -8.10
C ARG A 121 8.46 17.93 -8.74
N GLN A 122 9.02 17.94 -9.95
CA GLN A 122 9.42 16.72 -10.65
C GLN A 122 10.44 15.93 -9.81
N ARG A 123 11.46 16.60 -9.29
CA ARG A 123 12.47 15.95 -8.42
C ARG A 123 11.85 15.32 -7.17
N GLN A 124 10.92 16.00 -6.49
CA GLN A 124 10.28 15.45 -5.30
C GLN A 124 9.38 14.24 -5.62
N VAL A 125 8.62 14.30 -6.72
CA VAL A 125 7.81 13.17 -7.18
C VAL A 125 8.70 11.99 -7.58
N ASP A 126 9.78 12.23 -8.31
CA ASP A 126 10.74 11.18 -8.70
C ASP A 126 11.42 10.54 -7.49
N ALA A 127 11.78 11.33 -6.47
CA ALA A 127 12.34 10.82 -5.23
C ALA A 127 11.34 9.90 -4.50
N ARG A 128 10.06 10.30 -4.39
CA ARG A 128 9.01 9.47 -3.79
C ARG A 128 8.73 8.21 -4.62
N ILE A 129 8.79 8.28 -5.95
CA ILE A 129 8.68 7.10 -6.83
C ILE A 129 9.84 6.13 -6.59
N ALA A 130 11.07 6.63 -6.50
CA ALA A 130 12.25 5.81 -6.25
C ALA A 130 12.19 5.14 -4.87
N GLU A 131 11.80 5.89 -3.84
CA GLU A 131 11.56 5.36 -2.50
C GLU A 131 10.49 4.25 -2.51
N ARG A 132 9.33 4.50 -3.14
CA ARG A 132 8.26 3.52 -3.27
C ARG A 132 8.73 2.24 -3.94
N LYS A 133 9.48 2.33 -5.04
CA LYS A 133 10.03 1.17 -5.76
C LYS A 133 10.99 0.37 -4.88
N LYS A 134 11.88 1.06 -4.16
CA LYS A 134 12.83 0.43 -3.22
C LYS A 134 12.09 -0.33 -2.12
N ILE A 135 11.09 0.29 -1.49
CA ILE A 135 10.30 -0.34 -0.43
C ILE A 135 9.54 -1.57 -0.96
N ARG A 136 8.90 -1.47 -2.12
CA ARG A 136 8.22 -2.61 -2.77
C ARG A 136 9.17 -3.77 -3.01
N GLN A 137 10.37 -3.49 -3.51
CA GLN A 137 11.38 -4.52 -3.75
C GLN A 137 11.83 -5.20 -2.45
N GLU A 138 12.09 -4.43 -1.39
CA GLU A 138 12.48 -4.97 -0.09
C GLU A 138 11.38 -5.84 0.53
N ILE A 139 10.11 -5.42 0.43
CA ILE A 139 8.95 -6.25 0.84
C ILE A 139 8.94 -7.57 0.08
N LEU A 140 9.08 -7.54 -1.24
CA LEU A 140 9.05 -8.75 -2.08
C LEU A 140 10.20 -9.71 -1.75
N GLU A 141 11.39 -9.20 -1.48
CA GLU A 141 12.55 -10.00 -1.12
C GLU A 141 12.37 -10.67 0.25
N LEU A 142 11.95 -9.91 1.26
CA LEU A 142 11.69 -10.44 2.59
C LEU A 142 10.50 -11.43 2.60
N SER A 143 9.47 -11.18 1.79
CA SER A 143 8.35 -12.11 1.65
C SER A 143 8.78 -13.46 1.06
N LYS A 144 9.74 -13.48 0.14
CA LYS A 144 10.32 -14.75 -0.37
C LYS A 144 11.09 -15.50 0.72
N GLN A 145 11.85 -14.79 1.55
CA GLN A 145 12.58 -15.38 2.68
C GLN A 145 11.62 -15.93 3.73
N ARG A 146 10.55 -15.18 4.03
CA ARG A 146 9.44 -15.61 4.89
C ARG A 146 8.81 -16.90 4.38
N GLU A 147 8.47 -16.97 3.10
CA GLU A 147 7.86 -18.16 2.51
C GLU A 147 8.81 -19.38 2.54
N ALA A 148 10.11 -19.17 2.31
CA ALA A 148 11.11 -20.24 2.42
C ALA A 148 11.25 -20.77 3.86
N PHE A 149 11.22 -19.87 4.86
CA PHE A 149 11.25 -20.24 6.27
C PHE A 149 10.02 -21.07 6.65
N LEU A 150 8.82 -20.62 6.28
CA LEU A 150 7.58 -21.35 6.58
C LEU A 150 7.53 -22.75 5.94
N ARG A 151 8.13 -22.94 4.76
CA ARG A 151 8.26 -24.26 4.12
C ARG A 151 9.28 -25.19 4.78
N ALA A 152 10.24 -24.64 5.53
CA ALA A 152 11.27 -25.43 6.21
C ALA A 152 10.84 -25.87 7.62
N GLU A 153 10.00 -25.05 8.28
CA GLU A 153 9.49 -25.29 9.63
C GLU A 153 8.14 -26.05 9.65
N GLY A 154 7.47 -26.19 8.49
CA GLY A 154 6.20 -26.92 8.33
C GLY A 154 6.38 -28.25 7.62
#